data_AF-A0A1S4F0X5-F1
#
_entry.id   AF-A0A1S4F0X5-F1
#
_cell.length_a   1.000
_cell.length_b   1.000
_cell.length_c   1.000
_cell.angle_alpha   90.00
_cell.angle_beta   90.00
_cell.angle_gamma   90.00
#
_symmetry.space_group_name_H-M   'P 1'
#
loop_
_entity.id
_entity.type
_entity.pdbx_description
1 polymer ?
#
loop_
_entity_poly.entity_id
_entity_poly.type
_entity_poly.pdbx_seq_one_letter_code
_entity_poly.pdbx_strand_id
1 'polypeptide(L)'
;MLRLFQKLATRSYCTASTSKLVDSLSECIDGLEKDTLTKLFQSAPHLTKYAPELWNRTHNLMAQEGIETANFLSIVTGHPEVLTRQPNRLISSMNCWRSCQFGDRPMQVLLSAHPQLLDFSDHNQLAQRVAFLHSYFETRKNVWRLFMNCPNLVLDKERDIRPKIDYLLQTMRIEVLEVVKSCAFAADMDLIRCRHVFLERLGLFKPRSLKAEPGDPSNNPKLNQITDTSDKRFAVKVAYVTLEEYEAFVELYRKERNRLGEGRDELDDDEDDDFELDDGADEGRQERKQKYRKRTRRNSAR
;
A
#
# COMPACT_ATOMS: atom_id res chain seq x y z
N MET A 1 -9.96 10.84 -13.51
CA MET A 1 -11.32 11.02 -12.97
C MET A 1 -11.26 11.89 -11.72
N LEU A 2 -11.10 13.19 -11.91
CA LEU A 2 -11.09 14.21 -10.87
C LEU A 2 -12.33 15.08 -11.07
N ARG A 3 -13.00 15.43 -9.97
CA ARG A 3 -14.17 16.32 -9.82
C ARG A 3 -15.53 15.65 -9.96
N LEU A 4 -16.12 15.39 -8.80
CA LEU A 4 -17.54 15.58 -8.52
C LEU A 4 -17.70 15.41 -7.02
N PHE A 5 -17.79 16.50 -6.26
CA PHE A 5 -18.59 16.64 -5.02
C PHE A 5 -18.46 18.08 -4.53
N GLN A 6 -19.14 18.98 -5.22
CA GLN A 6 -19.51 20.28 -4.68
C GLN A 6 -20.98 20.17 -4.27
N LYS A 7 -21.25 20.04 -2.96
CA LYS A 7 -22.27 20.84 -2.26
C LYS A 7 -22.37 20.50 -0.76
N LEU A 8 -22.20 21.59 0.02
CA LEU A 8 -22.84 21.92 1.29
C LEU A 8 -22.44 21.13 2.54
N ALA A 9 -21.22 21.39 3.02
CA ALA A 9 -20.96 21.46 4.45
C ALA A 9 -20.89 22.95 4.84
N THR A 10 -21.62 23.35 5.88
CA THR A 10 -21.60 24.70 6.46
C THR A 10 -20.15 25.11 6.74
N ARG A 11 -19.70 26.11 5.97
CA ARG A 11 -18.33 26.61 5.95
C ARG A 11 -18.01 27.37 7.24
N SER A 12 -17.46 26.70 8.25
CA SER A 12 -16.76 27.36 9.35
C SER A 12 -15.29 27.52 8.97
N TYR A 13 -15.01 28.53 8.13
CA TYR A 13 -13.65 28.92 7.82
C TYR A 13 -13.17 29.99 8.79
N CYS A 14 -11.95 29.83 9.31
CA CYS A 14 -11.30 30.78 10.18
C CYS A 14 -10.88 32.03 9.38
N THR A 15 -11.23 33.22 9.88
CA THR A 15 -10.81 34.52 9.36
C THR A 15 -9.78 35.20 10.27
N ALA A 16 -9.29 34.51 11.30
CA ALA A 16 -8.41 35.07 12.31
C ALA A 16 -6.93 35.08 11.88
N SER A 17 -6.15 36.00 12.46
CA SER A 17 -4.68 36.02 12.33
C SER A 17 -4.09 34.69 12.81
N THR A 18 -3.06 34.22 12.10
CA THR A 18 -2.35 32.97 12.42
C THR A 18 -1.86 32.91 13.87
N SER A 19 -1.42 34.04 14.43
CA SER A 19 -1.02 34.15 15.84
C SER A 19 -2.15 33.81 16.81
N LYS A 20 -3.36 34.34 16.58
CA LYS A 20 -4.53 34.07 17.42
C LYS A 20 -4.96 32.61 17.33
N LEU A 21 -4.87 32.00 16.14
CA LEU A 21 -5.18 30.59 15.95
C LEU A 21 -4.19 29.69 16.70
N VAL A 22 -2.89 30.00 16.65
CA VAL A 22 -1.85 29.26 17.40
C VAL A 22 -2.13 29.33 18.91
N ASP A 23 -2.44 30.52 19.42
CA ASP A 23 -2.77 30.70 20.84
C ASP A 23 -4.00 29.88 21.24
N SER A 24 -5.10 29.99 20.49
CA SER A 24 -6.32 29.23 20.78
C SER A 24 -6.14 27.71 20.69
N LEU A 25 -5.36 27.21 19.72
CA LEU A 25 -5.10 25.78 19.59
C LEU A 25 -4.21 25.23 20.70
N SER A 26 -3.20 26.00 21.12
CA SER A 26 -2.32 25.61 22.22
C SER A 26 -3.05 25.60 23.57
N GLU A 27 -4.08 26.44 23.74
CA GLU A 27 -4.95 26.44 24.92
C GLU A 27 -6.01 25.34 24.89
N CYS A 28 -6.51 24.97 23.71
CA CYS A 28 -7.61 24.00 23.59
C CYS A 28 -7.17 22.54 23.53
N ILE A 29 -5.92 22.27 23.13
CA ILE A 29 -5.44 20.91 22.87
C ILE A 29 -4.16 20.65 23.66
N ASP A 30 -4.28 19.76 24.64
CA ASP A 30 -3.16 19.37 25.50
C ASP A 30 -2.02 18.73 24.70
N GLY A 31 -0.80 19.19 24.98
CA GLY A 31 0.43 18.70 24.32
C GLY A 31 0.75 19.38 22.98
N LEU A 32 0.01 20.42 22.57
CA LEU A 32 0.37 21.24 21.40
C LEU A 32 1.18 22.49 21.81
N GLU A 33 2.48 22.46 21.50
CA GLU A 33 3.37 23.60 21.68
C GLU A 33 3.19 24.65 20.59
N LYS A 34 3.18 25.94 20.99
CA LYS A 34 3.05 27.08 20.08
C LYS A 34 4.12 27.12 18.99
N ASP A 35 5.35 26.74 19.30
CA ASP A 35 6.45 26.69 18.32
C ASP A 35 6.20 25.63 17.24
N THR A 36 5.70 24.45 17.63
CA THR A 36 5.34 23.37 16.69
C THR A 36 4.20 23.80 15.76
N LEU A 37 3.16 24.44 16.30
CA LEU A 37 2.05 24.97 15.50
C LEU A 37 2.50 26.10 14.56
N THR A 38 3.41 26.96 15.01
CA THR A 38 3.96 28.05 14.19
C THR A 38 4.73 27.49 13.00
N LYS A 39 5.62 26.50 13.23
CA LYS A 39 6.35 25.79 12.17
C LYS A 39 5.40 25.07 11.22
N LEU A 40 4.34 24.45 11.76
CA LEU A 40 3.32 23.77 10.97
C LEU A 40 2.57 24.74 10.04
N PHE A 41 2.15 25.91 10.53
CA PHE A 41 1.45 26.87 9.68
C PHE A 41 2.36 27.58 8.68
N GLN A 42 3.67 27.65 8.95
CA GLN A 42 4.65 28.09 7.95
C GLN A 42 4.78 27.07 6.80
N SER A 43 4.79 25.77 7.11
CA SER A 43 4.91 24.72 6.08
C SER A 43 3.58 24.42 5.37
N ALA A 44 2.46 24.53 6.09
CA ALA A 44 1.12 24.19 5.63
C ALA A 44 0.11 25.32 5.92
N PRO A 45 0.22 26.48 5.25
CA PRO A 45 -0.61 27.65 5.54
C PRO A 45 -2.10 27.43 5.28
N HIS A 46 -2.45 26.47 4.39
CA HIS A 46 -3.83 26.12 4.09
C HIS A 46 -4.60 25.53 5.29
N LEU A 47 -3.90 25.09 6.34
CA LEU A 47 -4.50 24.58 7.58
C LEU A 47 -5.14 25.68 8.43
N THR A 48 -4.69 26.93 8.25
CA THR A 48 -5.19 28.09 9.01
C THR A 48 -6.65 28.41 8.72
N LYS A 49 -7.20 27.91 7.61
CA LYS A 49 -8.61 28.08 7.24
C LYS A 49 -9.57 27.32 8.15
N TYR A 50 -9.13 26.34 8.94
CA TYR A 50 -10.00 25.54 9.78
C TYR A 50 -10.15 26.18 11.17
N ALA A 51 -11.38 26.29 11.66
CA ALA A 51 -11.68 26.88 12.96
C ALA A 51 -11.12 26.02 14.13
N PRO A 52 -10.66 26.63 15.25
CA PRO A 52 -10.11 25.91 16.40
C PRO A 52 -10.99 24.79 16.95
N GLU A 53 -12.31 24.96 16.86
CA GLU A 53 -13.29 24.00 17.34
C GLU A 53 -13.24 22.69 16.53
N LEU A 54 -12.95 22.77 15.22
CA LEU A 54 -12.80 21.59 14.36
C LEU A 54 -11.55 20.80 14.73
N TRP A 55 -10.46 21.50 15.04
CA TRP A 55 -9.22 20.89 15.52
C TRP A 55 -9.45 20.20 16.85
N ASN A 56 -10.00 20.91 17.84
CA ASN A 56 -10.23 20.37 19.17
C ASN A 56 -11.19 19.16 19.14
N ARG A 57 -12.30 19.27 18.40
CA ARG A 57 -13.26 18.15 18.24
C ARG A 57 -12.59 16.92 17.63
N THR A 58 -11.83 17.11 16.55
CA THR A 58 -11.22 15.99 15.82
C THR A 58 -10.06 15.38 16.62
N HIS A 59 -9.25 16.21 17.28
CA HIS A 59 -8.19 15.77 18.18
C HIS A 59 -8.75 14.95 19.35
N ASN A 60 -9.76 15.46 20.07
CA ASN A 60 -10.36 14.75 21.19
C ASN A 60 -10.94 13.39 20.77
N LEU A 61 -11.62 13.34 19.62
CA LEU A 61 -12.12 12.10 19.06
C LEU A 61 -10.99 11.13 18.76
N MET A 62 -9.95 11.57 18.06
CA MET A 62 -8.80 10.72 17.73
C MET A 62 -8.02 10.27 18.97
N ALA A 63 -7.92 11.12 20.00
CA ALA A 63 -7.29 10.82 21.27
C ALA A 63 -8.07 9.75 22.07
N GLN A 64 -9.40 9.83 22.09
CA GLN A 64 -10.27 8.77 22.66
C GLN A 64 -10.07 7.43 21.95
N GLU A 65 -9.75 7.49 20.66
CA GLU A 65 -9.47 6.36 19.80
C GLU A 65 -7.99 5.92 19.88
N GLY A 66 -7.20 6.53 20.77
CA GLY A 66 -5.82 6.18 21.10
C GLY A 66 -4.75 6.81 20.21
N ILE A 67 -5.11 7.70 19.30
CA ILE A 67 -4.15 8.41 18.43
C ILE A 67 -3.48 9.53 19.23
N GLU A 68 -2.16 9.43 19.36
CA GLU A 68 -1.32 10.44 20.02
C GLU A 68 -1.35 11.79 19.28
N THR A 69 -1.18 12.90 20.00
CA THR A 69 -1.17 14.26 19.43
C THR A 69 -0.16 14.42 18.28
N ALA A 70 1.00 13.78 18.35
CA ALA A 70 2.00 13.79 17.28
C ALA A 70 1.49 13.11 15.99
N ASN A 71 0.82 11.96 16.13
CA ASN A 71 0.20 11.23 15.03
C ASN A 71 -0.97 12.02 14.44
N PHE A 72 -1.81 12.62 15.29
CA PHE A 72 -2.87 13.53 14.86
C PHE A 72 -2.34 14.69 14.00
N LEU A 73 -1.25 15.35 14.44
CA LEU A 73 -0.63 16.41 13.64
C LEU A 73 -0.13 15.91 12.29
N SER A 74 0.50 14.73 12.25
CA SER A 74 0.92 14.10 10.99
C SER A 74 -0.27 13.87 10.06
N ILE A 75 -1.38 13.34 10.60
CA ILE A 75 -2.62 13.07 9.86
C ILE A 75 -3.21 14.36 9.29
N VAL A 76 -3.39 15.40 10.12
CA VAL A 76 -3.99 16.66 9.68
C VAL A 76 -3.10 17.38 8.66
N THR A 77 -1.78 17.27 8.78
CA THR A 77 -0.84 17.86 7.82
C THR A 77 -0.92 17.17 6.46
N GLY A 78 -1.02 15.84 6.43
CA GLY A 78 -1.10 15.05 5.19
C GLY A 78 -2.50 15.00 4.57
N HIS A 79 -3.56 15.05 5.40
CA HIS A 79 -4.96 14.99 4.96
C HIS A 79 -5.87 15.90 5.79
N PRO A 80 -5.84 17.22 5.50
CA PRO A 80 -6.58 18.21 6.29
C PRO A 80 -8.10 18.06 6.28
N GLU A 81 -8.64 17.38 5.27
CA GLU A 81 -10.10 17.16 5.12
C GLU A 81 -10.69 16.37 6.28
N VAL A 82 -9.85 15.64 7.01
CA VAL A 82 -10.18 14.91 8.23
C VAL A 82 -10.85 15.82 9.29
N LEU A 83 -10.45 17.09 9.39
CA LEU A 83 -11.01 18.07 10.33
C LEU A 83 -12.49 18.39 10.04
N THR A 84 -12.88 18.30 8.78
CA THR A 84 -14.25 18.58 8.32
C THR A 84 -15.13 17.33 8.28
N ARG A 85 -14.54 16.14 8.47
CA ARG A 85 -15.27 14.89 8.39
C ARG A 85 -16.23 14.73 9.57
N GLN A 86 -17.33 14.00 9.33
CA GLN A 86 -18.28 13.65 10.38
C GLN A 86 -17.63 12.70 11.40
N PRO A 87 -17.77 12.96 12.71
CA PRO A 87 -17.24 12.13 13.79
C PRO A 87 -17.50 10.63 13.61
N ASN A 88 -18.75 10.25 13.33
CA ASN A 88 -19.15 8.84 13.19
C ASN A 88 -18.42 8.15 12.04
N ARG A 89 -18.14 8.84 10.94
CA ARG A 89 -17.41 8.27 9.79
C ARG A 89 -15.94 7.99 10.14
N LEU A 90 -15.31 8.88 10.90
CA LEU A 90 -13.94 8.67 11.38
C LEU A 90 -13.88 7.48 12.34
N ILE A 91 -14.80 7.41 13.30
CA ILE A 91 -14.89 6.30 14.25
C ILE A 91 -15.12 4.97 13.51
N SER A 92 -16.07 4.93 12.57
CA SER A 92 -16.30 3.73 11.74
C SER A 92 -15.07 3.32 10.95
N SER A 93 -14.35 4.27 10.35
CA SER A 93 -13.09 3.99 9.64
C SER A 93 -12.02 3.41 10.58
N MET A 94 -11.79 4.02 11.74
CA MET A 94 -10.79 3.52 12.70
C MET A 94 -11.16 2.13 13.24
N ASN A 95 -12.44 1.88 13.51
CA ASN A 95 -12.92 0.56 13.91
C ASN A 95 -12.74 -0.48 12.81
N CYS A 96 -12.96 -0.11 11.55
CA CYS A 96 -12.65 -0.95 10.39
C CYS A 96 -11.16 -1.33 10.39
N TRP A 97 -10.25 -0.36 10.59
CA TRP A 97 -8.81 -0.64 10.65
C TRP A 97 -8.38 -1.47 11.87
N ARG A 98 -9.00 -1.29 13.04
CA ARG A 98 -8.75 -2.13 14.22
C ARG A 98 -9.11 -3.59 13.98
N SER A 99 -10.18 -3.83 13.23
CA SER A 99 -10.65 -5.19 12.93
C SER A 99 -9.64 -6.04 12.14
N CYS A 100 -8.68 -5.40 11.45
CA CYS A 100 -7.56 -6.08 10.79
C CYS A 100 -6.59 -6.76 11.77
N GLN A 101 -6.66 -6.41 13.06
CA GLN A 101 -5.86 -7.01 14.13
C GLN A 101 -4.35 -6.94 13.84
N PHE A 102 -3.88 -5.80 13.32
CA PHE A 102 -2.45 -5.48 13.21
C PHE A 102 -1.84 -5.08 14.56
N GLY A 103 -2.69 -4.71 15.52
CA GLY A 103 -2.32 -4.07 16.78
C GLY A 103 -2.50 -2.55 16.73
N ASP A 104 -2.75 -1.92 17.87
CA ASP A 104 -3.08 -0.50 17.94
C ASP A 104 -1.93 0.38 17.44
N ARG A 105 -0.70 0.13 17.90
CA ARG A 105 0.46 0.92 17.46
C ARG A 105 0.74 0.78 15.96
N PRO A 106 0.81 -0.44 15.36
CA PRO A 106 0.94 -0.59 13.92
C PRO A 106 -0.18 0.10 13.13
N MET A 107 -1.42 0.02 13.59
CA MET A 107 -2.55 0.72 12.97
C MET A 107 -2.33 2.24 12.99
N GLN A 108 -1.98 2.82 14.14
CA GLN A 108 -1.73 4.26 14.25
C GLN A 108 -0.59 4.72 13.35
N VAL A 109 0.50 3.96 13.28
CA VAL A 109 1.63 4.25 12.38
C VAL A 109 1.17 4.23 10.92
N LEU A 110 0.34 3.25 10.54
CA LEU A 110 -0.20 3.14 9.18
C LEU A 110 -1.07 4.34 8.82
N LEU A 111 -2.03 4.71 9.68
CA LEU A 111 -2.94 5.83 9.44
C LEU A 111 -2.22 7.18 9.46
N SER A 112 -1.14 7.30 10.25
CA SER A 112 -0.33 8.54 10.29
C SER A 112 0.56 8.69 9.06
N ALA A 113 1.06 7.58 8.52
CA ALA A 113 1.85 7.55 7.29
C ALA A 113 0.99 7.71 6.04
N HIS A 114 -0.24 7.15 6.04
CA HIS A 114 -1.20 7.22 4.92
C HIS A 114 -2.58 7.70 5.38
N PRO A 115 -2.72 9.00 5.71
CA PRO A 115 -3.96 9.55 6.26
C PRO A 115 -5.20 9.39 5.37
N GLN A 116 -5.02 9.25 4.06
CA GLN A 116 -6.10 8.98 3.10
C GLN A 116 -6.84 7.65 3.38
N LEU A 117 -6.22 6.72 4.11
CA LEU A 117 -6.86 5.46 4.51
C LEU A 117 -8.01 5.67 5.51
N LEU A 118 -8.10 6.83 6.17
CA LEU A 118 -9.25 7.20 7.01
C LEU A 118 -10.53 7.45 6.21
N ASP A 119 -10.43 7.51 4.88
CA ASP A 119 -11.58 7.62 3.96
C ASP A 119 -12.25 6.27 3.77
N PHE A 120 -11.50 5.21 4.05
CA PHE A 120 -11.94 3.84 3.90
C PHE A 120 -12.75 3.39 5.11
N SER A 121 -13.97 2.90 4.89
CA SER A 121 -14.87 2.44 5.97
C SER A 121 -15.61 1.14 5.66
N ASP A 122 -15.30 0.49 4.53
CA ASP A 122 -15.91 -0.79 4.16
C ASP A 122 -15.20 -1.96 4.88
N HIS A 123 -15.78 -2.42 5.98
CA HIS A 123 -15.23 -3.51 6.77
C HIS A 123 -15.06 -4.81 5.99
N ASN A 124 -16.02 -5.16 5.13
CA ASN A 124 -16.01 -6.42 4.41
C ASN A 124 -14.91 -6.42 3.35
N GLN A 125 -14.80 -5.33 2.59
CA GLN A 125 -13.76 -5.18 1.57
C GLN A 125 -12.37 -5.21 2.20
N LEU A 126 -12.16 -4.54 3.35
CA LEU A 126 -10.85 -4.58 4.03
C LEU A 126 -10.51 -6.00 4.51
N ALA A 127 -11.47 -6.66 5.15
CA ALA A 127 -11.28 -8.00 5.69
C ALA A 127 -10.96 -9.01 4.59
N GLN A 128 -11.67 -8.95 3.46
CA GLN A 128 -11.40 -9.75 2.27
C GLN A 128 -10.00 -9.46 1.71
N ARG A 129 -9.62 -8.19 1.56
CA ARG A 129 -8.29 -7.81 1.08
C ARG A 129 -7.17 -8.30 2.01
N VAL A 130 -7.35 -8.18 3.32
CA VAL A 130 -6.39 -8.69 4.33
C VAL A 130 -6.29 -10.22 4.24
N ALA A 131 -7.41 -10.92 4.13
CA ALA A 131 -7.42 -12.38 3.99
C ALA A 131 -6.74 -12.84 2.69
N PHE A 132 -7.02 -12.16 1.57
CA PHE A 132 -6.38 -12.40 0.28
C PHE A 132 -4.86 -12.26 0.38
N LEU A 133 -4.35 -11.11 0.86
CA LEU A 133 -2.91 -10.90 1.01
C LEU A 133 -2.29 -11.88 2.03
N HIS A 134 -2.98 -12.15 3.13
CA HIS A 134 -2.50 -13.12 4.13
C HIS A 134 -2.33 -14.53 3.54
N SER A 135 -3.13 -14.92 2.55
CA SER A 135 -3.00 -16.23 1.91
C SER A 135 -1.69 -16.44 1.15
N TYR A 136 -1.02 -15.35 0.73
CA TYR A 136 0.27 -15.37 0.04
C TYR A 136 1.45 -14.97 0.92
N PHE A 137 1.23 -14.05 1.87
CA PHE A 137 2.29 -13.45 2.69
C PHE A 137 2.30 -13.93 4.14
N GLU A 138 1.48 -14.94 4.45
CA GLU A 138 1.47 -15.81 5.64
C GLU A 138 1.18 -15.16 7.00
N THR A 139 1.56 -13.91 7.22
CA THR A 139 1.42 -13.23 8.51
C THR A 139 0.76 -11.87 8.36
N ARG A 140 -0.04 -11.48 9.35
CA ARG A 140 -0.64 -10.12 9.42
C ARG A 140 0.41 -9.01 9.48
N LYS A 141 1.57 -9.27 10.08
CA LYS A 141 2.69 -8.33 10.10
C LYS A 141 3.21 -8.04 8.69
N ASN A 142 3.25 -9.06 7.84
CA ASN A 142 3.62 -8.88 6.43
C ASN A 142 2.55 -8.10 5.66
N VAL A 143 1.26 -8.39 5.88
CA VAL A 143 0.16 -7.62 5.27
C VAL A 143 0.20 -6.15 5.68
N TRP A 144 0.39 -5.86 6.98
CA TRP A 144 0.58 -4.50 7.47
C TRP A 144 1.76 -3.80 6.80
N ARG A 145 2.89 -4.50 6.64
CA ARG A 145 4.08 -3.95 5.98
C ARG A 145 3.84 -3.68 4.49
N LEU A 146 3.07 -4.53 3.82
CA LEU A 146 2.64 -4.30 2.44
C LEU A 146 1.80 -3.02 2.33
N PHE A 147 0.83 -2.79 3.22
CA PHE A 147 0.06 -1.54 3.24
C PHE A 147 0.91 -0.32 3.57
N MET A 148 1.92 -0.46 4.43
CA MET A 148 2.88 0.62 4.71
C MET A 148 3.66 1.03 3.46
N ASN A 149 4.10 0.07 2.65
CA ASN A 149 4.91 0.34 1.47
C ASN A 149 4.07 0.67 0.22
N CYS A 150 2.86 0.09 0.12
CA CYS A 150 1.97 0.15 -1.03
C CYS A 150 0.52 0.33 -0.55
N PRO A 151 0.11 1.54 -0.11
CA PRO A 151 -1.24 1.79 0.40
C PRO A 151 -2.33 1.60 -0.65
N ASN A 152 -1.98 1.69 -1.94
CA ASN A 152 -2.89 1.40 -3.07
C ASN A 152 -3.45 -0.02 -3.05
N LEU A 153 -2.75 -0.98 -2.45
CA LEU A 153 -3.22 -2.38 -2.32
C LEU A 153 -4.57 -2.52 -1.62
N VAL A 154 -4.97 -1.52 -0.82
CA VAL A 154 -6.29 -1.51 -0.18
C VAL A 154 -7.42 -1.44 -1.23
N LEU A 155 -7.19 -0.69 -2.31
CA LEU A 155 -8.20 -0.35 -3.32
C LEU A 155 -8.00 -1.07 -4.66
N ASP A 156 -6.77 -1.45 -4.99
CA ASP A 156 -6.46 -2.15 -6.24
C ASP A 156 -7.31 -3.41 -6.40
N LYS A 157 -7.73 -3.73 -7.64
CA LYS A 157 -8.55 -4.91 -7.90
C LYS A 157 -7.70 -6.17 -7.79
N GLU A 158 -8.29 -7.27 -7.33
CA GLU A 158 -7.55 -8.54 -7.20
C GLU A 158 -6.99 -9.05 -8.52
N ARG A 159 -7.69 -8.81 -9.63
CA ARG A 159 -7.24 -9.15 -10.98
C ARG A 159 -5.96 -8.44 -11.39
N ASP A 160 -5.64 -7.29 -10.78
CA ASP A 160 -4.43 -6.52 -11.04
C ASP A 160 -3.29 -6.92 -10.08
N ILE A 161 -3.64 -7.28 -8.83
CA ILE A 161 -2.66 -7.66 -7.80
C ILE A 161 -2.15 -9.09 -8.03
N ARG A 162 -3.04 -10.05 -8.33
CA ARG A 162 -2.70 -11.47 -8.43
C ARG A 162 -1.60 -11.74 -9.48
N PRO A 163 -1.66 -11.18 -10.71
CA PRO A 163 -0.58 -11.36 -11.68
C PRO A 163 0.78 -10.84 -11.19
N LYS A 164 0.80 -9.73 -10.42
CA LYS A 164 2.04 -9.23 -9.80
C LYS A 164 2.57 -10.21 -8.76
N ILE A 165 1.71 -10.75 -7.89
CA ILE A 165 2.10 -11.76 -6.90
C ILE A 165 2.70 -12.99 -7.59
N ASP A 166 2.00 -13.54 -8.58
CA ASP A 166 2.41 -14.76 -9.27
C ASP A 166 3.73 -14.53 -10.01
N TYR A 167 3.91 -13.38 -10.68
CA TYR A 167 5.17 -13.08 -11.34
C TYR A 167 6.33 -12.93 -10.34
N LEU A 168 6.15 -12.21 -9.24
CA LEU A 168 7.20 -12.01 -8.25
C LEU A 168 7.61 -13.32 -7.55
N LEU A 169 6.63 -14.13 -7.12
CA LEU A 169 6.88 -15.33 -6.33
C LEU A 169 7.20 -16.56 -7.18
N GLN A 170 6.60 -16.70 -8.37
CA GLN A 170 6.72 -17.90 -9.19
C GLN A 170 7.69 -17.71 -10.36
N THR A 171 7.60 -16.59 -11.08
CA THR A 171 8.47 -16.30 -12.24
C THR A 171 9.85 -15.82 -11.78
N MET A 172 9.90 -14.71 -11.03
CA MET A 172 11.15 -14.16 -10.51
C MET A 172 11.70 -14.95 -9.31
N ARG A 173 10.87 -15.75 -8.65
CA ARG A 173 11.22 -16.55 -7.45
C ARG A 173 11.81 -15.69 -6.34
N ILE A 174 11.21 -14.53 -6.11
CA ILE A 174 11.53 -13.65 -5.00
C ILE A 174 10.92 -14.19 -3.72
N GLU A 175 11.65 -14.08 -2.61
CA GLU A 175 11.19 -14.52 -1.30
C GLU A 175 10.09 -13.58 -0.79
N VAL A 176 9.11 -14.15 -0.09
CA VAL A 176 8.00 -13.43 0.53
C VAL A 176 8.46 -12.20 1.31
N LEU A 177 9.49 -12.33 2.15
CA LEU A 177 9.99 -11.21 2.97
C LEU A 177 10.68 -10.12 2.17
N GLU A 178 11.22 -10.45 0.99
CA GLU A 178 11.83 -9.47 0.10
C GLU A 178 10.75 -8.70 -0.66
N VAL A 179 9.69 -9.38 -1.12
CA VAL A 179 8.49 -8.73 -1.68
C VAL A 179 7.87 -7.76 -0.68
N VAL A 180 7.64 -8.21 0.55
CA VAL A 180 7.03 -7.43 1.63
C VAL A 180 7.83 -6.17 1.98
N LYS A 181 9.15 -6.17 1.79
CA LYS A 181 10.02 -5.02 2.09
C LYS A 181 10.14 -4.02 0.93
N SER A 182 9.68 -4.37 -0.26
CA SER A 182 9.72 -3.51 -1.44
C SER A 182 8.44 -2.69 -1.60
N CYS A 183 8.47 -1.76 -2.56
CA CYS A 183 7.31 -1.05 -3.09
C CYS A 183 6.84 -1.64 -4.43
N ALA A 184 7.13 -2.91 -4.72
CA ALA A 184 6.84 -3.52 -6.03
C ALA A 184 5.36 -3.45 -6.43
N PHE A 185 4.41 -3.46 -5.49
CA PHE A 185 2.99 -3.35 -5.83
C PHE A 185 2.54 -1.94 -6.23
N ALA A 186 3.33 -0.91 -5.91
CA ALA A 186 3.12 0.44 -6.41
C ALA A 186 3.63 0.64 -7.85
N ALA A 187 4.50 -0.25 -8.33
CA ALA A 187 4.99 -0.22 -9.71
C ALA A 187 4.01 -0.89 -10.68
N ASP A 188 3.95 -0.40 -11.91
CA ASP A 188 3.21 -1.05 -12.99
C ASP A 188 3.79 -2.42 -13.32
N MET A 189 2.92 -3.35 -13.72
CA MET A 189 3.34 -4.71 -14.08
C MET A 189 4.41 -4.69 -15.17
N ASP A 190 4.24 -3.82 -16.16
CA ASP A 190 5.17 -3.67 -17.29
C ASP A 190 6.55 -3.20 -16.86
N LEU A 191 6.65 -2.31 -15.87
CA LEU A 191 7.92 -1.87 -15.33
C LEU A 191 8.67 -3.03 -14.66
N ILE A 192 7.98 -3.81 -13.83
CA ILE A 192 8.54 -4.97 -13.14
C ILE A 192 9.07 -5.98 -14.16
N ARG A 193 8.26 -6.33 -15.18
CA ARG A 193 8.67 -7.28 -16.22
C ARG A 193 9.83 -6.74 -17.05
N CYS A 194 9.76 -5.47 -17.48
CA CYS A 194 10.80 -4.86 -18.30
C CYS A 194 12.15 -4.89 -17.59
N ARG A 195 12.20 -4.46 -16.33
CA ARG A 195 13.45 -4.46 -15.55
C ARG A 195 13.96 -5.86 -15.24
N HIS A 196 13.07 -6.79 -14.92
CA HIS A 196 13.45 -8.19 -14.71
C HIS A 196 14.05 -8.81 -15.99
N VAL A 197 13.35 -8.73 -17.13
CA VAL A 197 13.82 -9.27 -18.41
C VAL A 197 15.11 -8.61 -18.86
N PHE A 198 15.27 -7.30 -18.62
CA PHE A 198 16.53 -6.61 -18.91
C PHE A 198 17.70 -7.21 -18.14
N LEU A 199 17.53 -7.43 -16.83
CA LEU A 199 18.58 -8.05 -16.01
C LEU A 199 18.85 -9.51 -16.38
N GLU A 200 17.81 -10.28 -16.76
CA GLU A 200 18.01 -11.65 -17.29
C GLU A 200 18.83 -11.65 -18.58
N ARG A 201 18.53 -10.73 -19.51
CA ARG A 201 19.27 -10.60 -20.79
C ARG A 201 20.72 -10.15 -20.60
N LEU A 202 20.99 -9.37 -19.55
CA LEU A 202 22.35 -9.02 -19.13
C LEU A 202 23.03 -10.14 -18.33
N GLY A 203 22.31 -11.21 -17.98
CA GLY A 203 22.82 -12.30 -17.14
C GLY A 203 23.00 -11.93 -15.65
N LEU A 204 22.47 -10.78 -15.23
CA LEU A 204 22.53 -10.23 -13.87
C LEU A 204 21.40 -10.73 -12.96
N PHE A 205 20.37 -11.36 -13.54
CA PHE A 205 19.31 -12.01 -12.78
C PHE A 205 19.13 -13.44 -13.28
N LYS A 206 19.04 -14.39 -12.34
CA LYS A 206 18.70 -15.78 -12.61
C LYS A 206 17.69 -16.27 -11.58
N PRO A 207 16.49 -16.73 -11.97
CA PRO A 207 15.52 -17.25 -11.01
C PRO A 207 16.14 -18.32 -10.10
N ARG A 208 15.83 -18.27 -8.80
CA ARG A 208 16.36 -19.23 -7.81
C ARG A 208 16.06 -20.67 -8.22
N SER A 209 16.99 -21.58 -7.93
CA SER A 209 16.80 -23.02 -8.16
C SER A 209 15.58 -23.53 -7.39
N LEU A 210 14.86 -24.51 -7.94
CA LEU A 210 13.79 -25.21 -7.23
C LEU A 210 14.29 -26.00 -6.00
N LYS A 211 15.60 -26.19 -5.90
CA LYS A 211 16.26 -26.86 -4.77
C LYS A 211 16.84 -25.88 -3.75
N ALA A 212 16.75 -24.58 -3.99
CA ALA A 212 17.22 -23.58 -3.04
C ALA A 212 16.26 -23.51 -1.84
N GLU A 213 16.82 -23.48 -0.65
CA GLU A 213 16.04 -23.32 0.59
C GLU A 213 15.80 -21.83 0.87
N PRO A 214 14.73 -21.47 1.59
CA PRO A 214 14.49 -20.08 1.99
C PRO A 214 15.68 -19.51 2.78
N GLY A 215 16.21 -18.37 2.34
CA GLY A 215 17.37 -17.72 2.97
C GLY A 215 18.71 -18.05 2.32
N ASP A 216 18.76 -18.96 1.34
CA ASP A 216 19.97 -19.20 0.57
C ASP A 216 20.42 -17.91 -0.14
N PRO A 217 21.72 -17.58 -0.11
CA PRO A 217 22.22 -16.37 -0.74
C PRO A 217 22.02 -16.42 -2.25
N SER A 218 21.56 -15.31 -2.82
CA SER A 218 21.44 -15.09 -4.25
C SER A 218 22.32 -13.92 -4.66
N ASN A 219 22.95 -14.04 -5.84
CA ASN A 219 23.70 -12.94 -6.47
C ASN A 219 22.79 -11.96 -7.22
N ASN A 220 21.49 -12.23 -7.30
CA ASN A 220 20.55 -11.33 -7.94
C ASN A 220 20.44 -10.01 -7.15
N PRO A 221 20.24 -8.87 -7.84
CA PRO A 221 19.86 -7.63 -7.19
C PRO A 221 18.61 -7.80 -6.32
N LYS A 222 18.54 -7.04 -5.22
CA LYS A 222 17.37 -7.05 -4.35
C LYS A 222 16.16 -6.46 -5.07
N LEU A 223 14.96 -6.95 -4.79
CA LEU A 223 13.74 -6.50 -5.45
C LEU A 223 13.56 -4.98 -5.33
N ASN A 224 13.82 -4.39 -4.16
CA ASN A 224 13.72 -2.94 -3.99
C ASN A 224 14.74 -2.14 -4.84
N GLN A 225 15.87 -2.73 -5.22
CA GLN A 225 16.80 -2.12 -6.17
C GLN A 225 16.23 -2.16 -7.59
N ILE A 226 15.44 -3.19 -7.90
CA ILE A 226 14.77 -3.38 -9.20
C ILE A 226 13.52 -2.51 -9.30
N THR A 227 12.66 -2.42 -8.29
CA THR A 227 11.36 -1.72 -8.39
C THR A 227 11.34 -0.34 -7.77
N ASP A 228 12.12 -0.10 -6.70
CA ASP A 228 11.98 1.10 -5.86
C ASP A 228 13.07 2.13 -6.19
N THR A 229 13.42 2.23 -7.46
CA THR A 229 14.49 3.11 -7.97
C THR A 229 14.04 3.84 -9.23
N SER A 230 14.55 5.06 -9.44
CA SER A 230 14.40 5.75 -10.71
C SER A 230 15.14 5.01 -11.83
N ASP A 231 14.72 5.22 -13.08
CA ASP A 231 15.34 4.58 -14.25
C ASP A 231 16.85 4.81 -14.31
N LYS A 232 17.30 6.05 -14.05
CA LYS A 232 18.73 6.37 -13.99
C LYS A 232 19.49 5.58 -12.92
N ARG A 233 18.90 5.44 -11.73
CA ARG A 233 19.55 4.69 -10.64
C ARG A 233 19.55 3.19 -10.95
N PHE A 234 18.45 2.65 -11.45
CA PHE A 234 18.36 1.27 -11.90
C PHE A 234 19.42 0.96 -12.98
N ALA A 235 19.44 1.72 -14.07
CA ALA A 235 20.35 1.53 -15.19
C ALA A 235 21.82 1.54 -14.73
N VAL A 236 22.23 2.60 -14.02
CA VAL A 236 23.65 2.82 -13.68
C VAL A 236 24.12 1.98 -12.49
N LYS A 237 23.28 1.79 -11.47
CA LYS A 237 23.69 1.16 -10.19
C LYS A 237 23.29 -0.29 -10.05
N VAL A 238 22.35 -0.78 -10.84
CA VAL A 238 21.82 -2.15 -10.75
C VAL A 238 22.15 -2.93 -12.02
N ALA A 239 21.91 -2.35 -13.19
CA ALA A 239 22.17 -2.99 -14.47
C ALA A 239 23.57 -2.71 -15.04
N TYR A 240 24.30 -1.73 -14.47
CA TYR A 240 25.65 -1.32 -14.89
C TYR A 240 25.75 -0.88 -16.35
N VAL A 241 24.72 -0.20 -16.84
CA VAL A 241 24.61 0.38 -18.20
C VAL A 241 24.34 1.88 -18.13
N THR A 242 24.42 2.57 -19.27
CA THR A 242 23.99 3.95 -19.39
C THR A 242 22.46 4.07 -19.34
N LEU A 243 21.94 5.26 -19.03
CA LEU A 243 20.48 5.48 -19.02
C LEU A 243 19.91 5.33 -20.42
N GLU A 244 20.64 5.80 -21.42
CA GLU A 244 20.28 5.79 -22.83
C GLU A 244 20.15 4.36 -23.36
N GLU A 245 21.05 3.45 -22.96
CA GLU A 245 20.96 2.02 -23.29
C GLU A 245 19.70 1.38 -22.70
N TYR A 246 19.37 1.71 -21.45
CA TYR A 246 18.16 1.20 -20.81
C TYR A 246 16.88 1.78 -21.45
N GLU A 247 16.83 3.08 -21.76
CA GLU A 247 15.69 3.70 -22.43
C GLU A 247 15.45 3.11 -23.83
N ALA A 248 16.53 2.86 -24.58
CA ALA A 248 16.46 2.14 -25.85
C ALA A 248 15.89 0.72 -25.67
N PHE A 249 16.32 0.01 -24.62
CA PHE A 249 15.77 -1.30 -24.29
C PHE A 249 14.28 -1.25 -23.95
N VAL A 250 13.82 -0.29 -23.15
CA VAL A 250 12.41 -0.13 -22.77
C VAL A 250 11.52 -0.01 -24.03
N GLU A 251 11.97 0.76 -25.02
CA GLU A 251 11.25 0.92 -26.29
C GLU A 251 11.25 -0.37 -27.13
N LEU A 252 12.36 -1.10 -27.17
CA LEU A 252 12.44 -2.40 -27.83
C LEU A 252 11.55 -3.45 -27.15
N TYR A 253 11.55 -3.48 -25.81
CA TYR A 253 10.75 -4.39 -25.01
C TYR A 253 9.25 -4.16 -25.20
N ARG A 254 8.81 -2.89 -25.24
CA ARG A 254 7.43 -2.52 -25.54
C ARG A 254 7.01 -3.02 -26.93
N LYS A 255 7.85 -2.82 -27.95
CA LYS A 255 7.60 -3.32 -29.31
C LYS A 255 7.54 -4.84 -29.38
N GLU A 256 8.42 -5.52 -28.66
CA GLU A 256 8.45 -6.99 -28.58
C GLU A 256 7.15 -7.54 -28.00
N ARG A 257 6.68 -6.99 -26.87
CA ARG A 257 5.41 -7.39 -26.25
C ARG A 257 4.19 -7.13 -27.12
N ASN A 258 4.17 -5.98 -27.80
CA ASN A 258 3.08 -5.68 -28.74
C ASN A 258 3.02 -6.66 -29.91
N ARG A 259 4.18 -7.17 -30.39
CA ARG A 259 4.23 -8.18 -31.45
C ARG A 259 3.78 -9.56 -30.99
N LEU A 260 4.09 -9.92 -29.74
CA LEU A 260 3.69 -11.19 -29.15
C LEU A 260 2.21 -11.23 -28.74
N GLY A 261 1.46 -10.14 -28.92
CA GLY A 261 0.06 -10.04 -28.51
C GLY A 261 -0.13 -9.80 -27.01
N GLU A 262 0.95 -9.78 -26.22
CA GLU A 262 0.96 -9.56 -24.76
C GLU A 262 0.83 -8.07 -24.35
N GLY A 263 0.45 -7.21 -25.32
CA GLY A 263 0.19 -5.77 -25.15
C GLY A 263 -1.22 -5.35 -25.55
N ARG A 264 -2.11 -6.31 -25.89
CA ARG A 264 -3.55 -6.07 -26.01
C ARG A 264 -4.23 -6.61 -24.75
N ASP A 265 -4.22 -5.82 -23.68
CA ASP A 265 -5.34 -5.90 -22.75
C ASP A 265 -6.53 -5.28 -23.50
N GLU A 266 -7.41 -6.17 -23.94
CA GLU A 266 -8.83 -6.01 -24.26
C GLU A 266 -9.39 -4.59 -24.04
N LEU A 267 -9.61 -3.88 -25.16
CA LEU A 267 -10.65 -2.88 -25.26
C LEU A 267 -11.97 -3.63 -25.55
N ASP A 268 -12.97 -3.44 -24.68
CA ASP A 268 -14.39 -3.89 -24.71
C ASP A 268 -14.62 -5.43 -24.73
N ASP A 269 -15.52 -6.03 -23.94
CA ASP A 269 -16.93 -5.66 -23.68
C ASP A 269 -17.35 -5.85 -22.21
N ASP A 270 -18.24 -4.97 -21.75
CA ASP A 270 -19.13 -5.19 -20.62
C ASP A 270 -20.13 -6.32 -20.96
N GLU A 271 -20.00 -7.50 -20.34
CA GLU A 271 -21.14 -8.39 -20.11
C GLU A 271 -21.19 -8.77 -18.63
N ASP A 272 -22.23 -8.25 -17.96
CA ASP A 272 -22.74 -8.74 -16.69
C ASP A 272 -23.07 -10.23 -16.85
N ASP A 273 -22.18 -11.11 -16.40
CA ASP A 273 -22.48 -12.54 -16.31
C ASP A 273 -22.76 -12.88 -14.84
N ASP A 274 -24.06 -12.96 -14.55
CA ASP A 274 -24.68 -13.40 -13.30
C ASP A 274 -24.36 -14.89 -13.09
N PHE A 275 -23.26 -15.18 -12.38
CA PHE A 275 -22.93 -16.55 -12.01
C PHE A 275 -23.68 -16.99 -10.75
N GLU A 276 -24.81 -17.69 -10.97
CA GLU A 276 -25.40 -18.58 -9.97
C GLU A 276 -24.34 -19.58 -9.47
N LEU A 277 -24.18 -19.67 -8.15
CA LEU A 277 -23.29 -20.61 -7.48
C LEU A 277 -23.89 -22.02 -7.52
N ASP A 278 -23.39 -22.87 -8.43
CA ASP A 278 -23.54 -24.33 -8.35
C ASP A 278 -22.52 -24.91 -7.35
N ASP A 279 -23.04 -25.57 -6.33
CA ASP A 279 -22.34 -26.07 -5.15
C ASP A 279 -21.88 -27.51 -5.41
N GLY A 280 -20.59 -27.72 -5.73
CA GLY A 280 -20.10 -29.08 -5.92
C GLY A 280 -18.66 -29.27 -6.40
N ALA A 281 -17.64 -28.91 -5.58
CA ALA A 281 -16.28 -29.45 -5.75
C ALA A 281 -15.33 -29.24 -4.53
N ASP A 282 -15.65 -29.82 -3.36
CA ASP A 282 -14.76 -29.78 -2.16
C ASP A 282 -13.84 -31.01 -1.98
N GLU A 283 -13.67 -31.89 -2.96
CA GLU A 283 -12.84 -33.10 -2.73
C GLU A 283 -11.35 -32.93 -3.12
N GLY A 284 -11.02 -32.06 -4.08
CA GLY A 284 -9.62 -31.90 -4.55
C GLY A 284 -8.72 -31.03 -3.67
N ARG A 285 -9.30 -30.15 -2.84
CA ARG A 285 -8.53 -29.16 -2.05
C ARG A 285 -7.98 -29.76 -0.76
N GLN A 286 -8.65 -30.76 -0.20
CA GLN A 286 -8.24 -31.41 1.04
C GLN A 286 -7.04 -32.34 0.82
N GLU A 287 -6.97 -33.05 -0.31
CA GLU A 287 -5.82 -33.92 -0.65
C GLU A 287 -4.50 -33.15 -0.82
N ARG A 288 -4.53 -31.96 -1.45
CA ARG A 288 -3.34 -31.11 -1.62
C ARG A 288 -2.83 -30.58 -0.27
N LYS A 289 -3.73 -30.22 0.65
CA LYS A 289 -3.37 -29.79 2.02
C LYS A 289 -2.83 -30.94 2.88
N GLN A 290 -3.35 -32.16 2.71
CA GLN A 290 -2.84 -33.34 3.42
C GLN A 290 -1.43 -33.76 2.95
N LYS A 291 -1.14 -33.67 1.65
CA LYS A 291 0.20 -33.96 1.10
C LYS A 291 1.27 -33.02 1.68
N TYR A 292 0.94 -31.74 1.87
CA TYR A 292 1.86 -30.78 2.48
C TYR A 292 2.09 -31.08 3.98
N ARG A 293 1.02 -31.33 4.76
CA ARG A 293 1.12 -31.65 6.21
C ARG A 293 1.87 -32.96 6.50
N LYS A 294 1.74 -33.99 5.64
CA LYS A 294 2.48 -35.25 5.80
C LYS A 294 3.98 -35.10 5.52
N ARG A 295 4.38 -34.18 4.62
CA ARG A 295 5.79 -33.93 4.29
C ARG A 295 6.51 -33.18 5.41
N THR A 296 5.85 -32.23 6.06
CA THR A 296 6.42 -31.48 7.19
C THR A 296 6.63 -32.37 8.43
N ARG A 297 5.71 -33.31 8.72
CA ARG A 297 5.85 -34.24 9.86
C ARG A 297 6.95 -35.28 9.70
N ARG A 298 7.26 -35.72 8.47
CA ARG A 298 8.35 -36.69 8.21
C ARG A 298 9.75 -36.09 8.40
N ASN A 299 9.89 -34.77 8.25
CA ASN A 299 11.19 -34.08 8.41
C ASN A 299 11.50 -33.64 9.85
N SER A 300 10.54 -33.74 10.78
CA SER A 300 10.79 -33.46 12.21
C SER A 300 11.08 -34.72 13.04
N ALA A 301 11.17 -35.89 12.41
CA ALA A 301 11.42 -37.18 13.08
C ALA A 301 12.67 -37.89 12.55
N ARG A 302 13.63 -37.15 11.99
CA ARG A 302 14.96 -37.63 11.61
C ARG A 302 16.01 -36.66 12.12
#